data_AF-A0A317SQL6-F1
#
_entry.id   AF-A0A317SQL6-F1
#
_cell.length_a   1.000
_cell.length_b   1.000
_cell.length_c   1.000
_cell.angle_alpha   90.00
_cell.angle_beta   90.00
_cell.angle_gamma   90.00
#
_symmetry.space_group_name_H-M   'P 1'
#
loop_
_entity.id
_entity.type
_entity.pdbx_description
1 polymer ?
#
loop_
_entity_poly.entity_id
_entity_poly.type
_entity_poly.pdbx_seq_one_letter_code
_entity_poly.pdbx_strand_id
1 'polypeptide(L)'
;MKLLRRSEIPTADPLEQVRRYHRDGMEFNYDSEWQHWIELESQKRVALLFFYWDVQQATMFGRDMCQTAFDLRVLHLPCEEFLWNADSSHEWVRCLDGQQEYPSFLETLRIFLDPKRQFPVLSPLSSMFILHGLISVGYDLHRRSSPIGPSPEETAAKQARLLRAYEKWATYYEMNVSQHLSQSSNNKNMVMYHAAYISLHTNIHNLTTVAGDTRTFKRNPERSDYYRAKAELQQWAGSRSAQLATWHAAQILVRSLNRTHVYLDLFHVPWCMYIAALVCWAYGQLSPSTVGPGGLSEVSDDKAMWDAHQDMHVYLRQMSTDSWESLPRAGGHRRTAGLVAVVKNTLEGVRWGLTHGSVDVLKRLDGSRASKGVRVGV
;
A
#
# COMPACT_ATOMS: atom_id res chain seq x y z
N MET A 1 2.32 23.36 -17.69
CA MET A 1 3.25 22.25 -17.39
C MET A 1 3.27 21.32 -18.60
N LYS A 2 4.29 21.43 -19.47
CA LYS A 2 4.45 20.46 -20.57
C LYS A 2 4.79 19.13 -19.91
N LEU A 3 3.90 18.15 -19.99
CA LEU A 3 4.25 16.76 -19.68
C LEU A 3 5.47 16.41 -20.53
N LEU A 4 6.54 15.95 -19.88
CA LEU A 4 7.79 15.51 -20.54
C LEU A 4 7.43 14.70 -21.78
N ARG A 5 7.71 15.25 -22.97
CA ARG A 5 7.59 14.42 -24.16
C ARG A 5 8.65 13.34 -24.04
N ARG A 6 8.34 12.11 -24.46
CA ARG A 6 9.31 10.98 -24.45
C ARG A 6 10.65 11.32 -25.14
N SER A 7 10.67 12.34 -26.00
CA SER A 7 11.85 12.87 -26.70
C SER A 7 12.74 13.81 -25.88
N GLU A 8 12.27 14.28 -24.71
CA GLU A 8 12.96 15.30 -23.89
C GLU A 8 13.68 14.71 -22.67
N ILE A 9 13.51 13.41 -22.40
CA ILE A 9 14.24 12.71 -21.33
C ILE A 9 15.59 12.26 -21.92
N PRO A 10 16.73 12.78 -21.44
CA PRO A 10 18.03 12.38 -21.93
C PRO A 10 18.24 10.88 -21.74
N THR A 11 18.74 10.21 -22.79
CA THR A 11 19.09 8.78 -22.74
C THR A 11 20.34 8.52 -21.90
N ALA A 12 21.19 9.52 -21.72
CA ALA A 12 22.38 9.46 -20.87
C ALA A 12 22.11 10.17 -19.54
N ASP A 13 22.54 9.55 -18.43
CA ASP A 13 22.51 10.17 -17.10
C ASP A 13 23.48 11.36 -17.08
N PRO A 14 23.03 12.61 -16.84
CA PRO A 14 23.92 13.78 -16.79
C PRO A 14 25.01 13.63 -15.72
N LEU A 15 24.74 12.89 -14.64
CA LEU A 15 25.78 12.61 -13.64
C LEU A 15 26.92 11.77 -14.23
N GLU A 16 26.64 10.86 -15.17
CA GLU A 16 27.67 10.06 -15.81
C GLU A 16 28.53 10.89 -16.76
N GLN A 17 27.95 11.91 -17.40
CA GLN A 17 28.72 12.86 -18.19
C GLN A 17 29.73 13.62 -17.32
N VAL A 18 29.29 14.10 -16.15
CA VAL A 18 30.16 14.80 -15.20
C VAL A 18 31.24 13.86 -14.63
N ARG A 19 30.90 12.62 -14.30
CA ARG A 19 31.88 11.60 -13.87
C ARG A 19 32.94 11.33 -14.94
N ARG A 20 32.57 11.36 -16.22
CA ARG A 20 33.54 11.22 -17.32
C ARG A 20 34.48 12.40 -17.38
N TYR A 21 33.99 13.63 -17.24
CA TYR A 21 34.86 14.81 -17.18
C TYR A 21 35.90 14.70 -16.07
N HIS A 22 35.49 14.27 -14.87
CA HIS A 22 36.42 14.00 -13.76
C HIS A 22 37.44 12.91 -14.09
N ARG A 23 36.98 11.78 -14.63
CA ARG A 23 37.83 10.63 -14.98
C ARG A 23 38.88 10.96 -16.03
N ASP A 24 38.48 11.77 -17.01
CA ASP A 24 39.31 12.15 -18.15
C ASP A 24 40.13 13.43 -17.90
N GLY A 25 39.99 14.04 -16.70
CA GLY A 25 40.68 15.26 -16.32
C GLY A 25 40.27 16.48 -17.16
N MET A 26 39.05 16.48 -17.69
CA MET A 26 38.53 17.58 -18.51
C MET A 26 38.01 18.70 -17.60
N GLU A 27 38.39 19.94 -17.91
CA GLU A 27 37.78 21.12 -17.27
C GLU A 27 36.36 21.34 -17.81
N PHE A 28 35.42 21.61 -16.92
CA PHE A 28 34.04 21.94 -17.25
C PHE A 28 33.50 23.01 -16.30
N ASN A 29 32.46 23.72 -16.71
CA ASN A 29 31.85 24.76 -15.88
C ASN A 29 30.89 24.11 -14.88
N TYR A 30 31.27 24.11 -13.59
CA TYR A 30 30.50 23.46 -12.54
C TYR A 30 29.08 24.04 -12.40
N ASP A 31 28.93 25.35 -12.50
CA ASP A 31 27.62 26.01 -12.36
C ASP A 31 26.68 25.64 -13.52
N SER A 32 27.21 25.61 -14.75
CA SER A 32 26.42 25.24 -15.94
C SER A 32 25.97 23.79 -15.88
N GLU A 33 26.87 22.85 -15.56
CA GLU A 33 26.54 21.42 -15.48
C GLU A 33 25.61 21.12 -14.30
N TRP A 34 25.83 21.78 -13.15
CA TRP A 34 24.96 21.63 -11.98
C TRP A 34 23.55 22.14 -12.27
N GLN A 35 23.43 23.32 -12.92
CA GLN A 35 22.14 23.90 -13.30
C GLN A 35 21.41 23.01 -14.33
N HIS A 36 22.13 22.46 -15.31
CA HIS A 36 21.54 21.54 -16.26
C HIS A 36 21.06 20.24 -15.58
N TRP A 37 21.90 19.66 -14.72
CA TRP A 37 21.58 18.45 -13.98
C TRP A 37 20.38 18.64 -13.03
N ILE A 38 20.34 19.74 -12.26
CA ILE A 38 19.27 19.95 -11.28
C ILE A 38 17.90 20.10 -11.97
N GLU A 39 17.86 20.72 -13.15
CA GLU A 39 16.64 20.81 -13.97
C GLU A 39 16.14 19.43 -14.42
N LEU A 40 17.05 18.56 -14.87
CA LEU A 40 16.73 17.20 -15.29
C LEU A 40 16.35 16.28 -14.13
N GLU A 41 17.07 16.37 -13.00
CA GLU A 41 16.75 15.65 -11.77
C GLU A 41 15.38 16.08 -11.23
N SER A 42 15.07 17.39 -11.26
CA SER A 42 13.76 17.93 -10.90
C SER A 42 12.64 17.33 -11.74
N GLN A 43 12.83 17.31 -13.07
CA GLN A 43 11.87 16.73 -14.01
C GLN A 43 11.68 15.22 -13.77
N LYS A 44 12.77 14.48 -13.54
CA LYS A 44 12.75 13.06 -13.20
C LYS A 44 11.97 12.80 -11.91
N ARG A 45 12.28 13.53 -10.83
CA ARG A 45 11.57 13.41 -9.53
C ARG A 45 10.08 13.72 -9.67
N VAL A 46 9.71 14.76 -10.42
CA VAL A 46 8.31 15.09 -10.72
C VAL A 46 7.61 13.94 -11.46
N ALA A 47 8.22 13.38 -12.51
CA ALA A 47 7.64 12.26 -13.25
C ALA A 47 7.42 11.02 -12.37
N LEU A 48 8.40 10.69 -11.53
CA LEU A 48 8.29 9.59 -10.57
C LEU A 48 7.23 9.84 -9.50
N LEU A 49 7.07 11.08 -9.03
CA LEU A 49 6.02 11.46 -8.08
C LEU A 49 4.61 11.38 -8.70
N PHE A 50 4.44 11.73 -9.98
CA PHE A 50 3.19 11.50 -10.69
C PHE A 50 2.85 10.01 -10.76
N PHE A 51 3.83 9.17 -11.12
CA PHE A 51 3.66 7.72 -11.13
C PHE A 51 3.32 7.16 -9.74
N TYR A 52 4.03 7.60 -8.70
CA TYR A 52 3.75 7.26 -7.31
C TYR A 52 2.29 7.55 -6.95
N TRP A 53 1.83 8.76 -7.27
CA TRP A 53 0.45 9.16 -6.99
C TRP A 53 -0.56 8.31 -7.77
N ASP A 54 -0.33 8.05 -9.05
CA ASP A 54 -1.21 7.22 -9.89
C ASP A 54 -1.35 5.79 -9.33
N VAL A 55 -0.23 5.17 -8.93
CA VAL A 55 -0.23 3.85 -8.27
C VAL A 55 -0.97 3.87 -6.94
N GLN A 56 -0.81 4.93 -6.15
CA GLN A 56 -1.54 5.09 -4.90
C GLN A 56 -3.06 5.17 -5.13
N GLN A 57 -3.50 5.94 -6.12
CA GLN A 57 -4.91 6.07 -6.48
C GLN A 57 -5.49 4.71 -6.93
N ALA A 58 -4.76 3.96 -7.74
CA ALA A 58 -5.17 2.62 -8.16
C ALA A 58 -5.30 1.67 -6.97
N THR A 59 -4.28 1.62 -6.10
CA THR A 59 -4.23 0.75 -4.91
C THR A 59 -5.37 1.02 -3.94
N MET A 60 -5.64 2.31 -3.68
CA MET A 60 -6.63 2.72 -2.67
C MET A 60 -8.05 2.62 -3.19
N PHE A 61 -8.30 3.04 -4.43
CA PHE A 61 -9.65 3.21 -4.97
C PHE A 61 -10.07 2.14 -5.95
N GLY A 62 -9.19 1.20 -6.30
CA GLY A 62 -9.43 0.25 -7.38
C GLY A 62 -9.61 0.92 -8.74
N ARG A 63 -9.01 2.11 -8.93
CA ARG A 63 -9.05 2.85 -10.20
C ARG A 63 -8.04 2.28 -11.18
N ASP A 64 -8.32 2.44 -12.47
CA ASP A 64 -7.34 2.14 -13.51
C ASP A 64 -6.16 3.12 -13.42
N MET A 65 -4.94 2.59 -13.56
CA MET A 65 -3.74 3.42 -13.66
C MET A 65 -3.66 4.12 -15.01
N CYS A 66 -3.24 5.38 -15.02
CA CYS A 66 -2.93 6.13 -16.23
C CYS A 66 -1.57 5.74 -16.82
N GLN A 67 -0.63 5.31 -15.99
CA GLN A 67 0.72 4.92 -16.37
C GLN A 67 1.11 3.57 -15.77
N THR A 68 1.99 2.85 -16.47
CA THR A 68 2.59 1.61 -15.95
C THR A 68 4.06 1.81 -15.63
N ALA A 69 4.63 0.93 -14.81
CA ALA A 69 6.08 0.89 -14.59
C ALA A 69 6.88 0.80 -15.91
N PHE A 70 6.31 0.24 -16.97
CA PHE A 70 6.95 0.12 -18.28
C PHE A 70 7.00 1.44 -19.08
N ASP A 71 6.17 2.42 -18.72
CA ASP A 71 6.22 3.77 -19.30
C ASP A 71 7.43 4.56 -18.80
N LEU A 72 7.99 4.16 -17.65
CA LEU A 72 9.17 4.78 -17.02
C LEU A 72 10.51 4.15 -17.47
N ARG A 73 10.52 3.36 -18.55
CA ARG A 73 11.68 2.56 -18.97
C ARG A 73 12.98 3.33 -19.22
N VAL A 74 12.91 4.64 -19.48
CA VAL A 74 14.09 5.50 -19.74
C VAL A 74 14.53 6.23 -18.46
N LEU A 75 13.72 6.21 -17.40
CA LEU A 75 14.04 6.93 -16.17
C LEU A 75 14.97 6.10 -15.28
N HIS A 76 16.03 6.76 -14.83
CA HIS A 76 16.86 6.29 -13.75
C HIS A 76 16.16 6.48 -12.41
N LEU A 77 16.69 5.86 -11.36
CA LEU A 77 16.27 6.19 -10.01
C LEU A 77 16.71 7.63 -9.65
N PRO A 78 16.03 8.29 -8.69
CA PRO A 78 16.50 9.56 -8.15
C PRO A 78 17.92 9.44 -7.61
N CYS A 79 18.66 10.54 -7.67
CA CYS A 79 19.96 10.63 -7.00
C CYS A 79 19.80 10.52 -5.47
N GLU A 80 20.93 10.34 -4.78
CA GLU A 80 20.98 10.42 -3.32
C GLU A 80 20.61 11.83 -2.82
N GLU A 81 20.00 11.88 -1.63
CA GLU A 81 19.50 13.14 -1.07
C GLU A 81 20.61 14.15 -0.78
N PHE A 82 21.84 13.72 -0.46
CA PHE A 82 22.94 14.66 -0.26
C PHE A 82 23.38 15.36 -1.56
N LEU A 83 23.24 14.71 -2.73
CA LEU A 83 23.49 15.37 -4.02
C LEU A 83 22.39 16.38 -4.34
N TRP A 84 21.14 16.00 -4.08
CA TRP A 84 19.98 16.88 -4.29
C TRP A 84 20.00 18.12 -3.39
N ASN A 85 20.46 17.97 -2.15
CA ASN A 85 20.51 19.05 -1.15
C ASN A 85 21.88 19.74 -1.09
N ALA A 86 22.75 19.58 -2.10
CA ALA A 86 24.01 20.32 -2.16
C ALA A 86 23.73 21.83 -2.28
N ASP A 87 24.44 22.65 -1.51
CA ASP A 87 24.19 24.10 -1.46
C ASP A 87 24.94 24.87 -2.56
N SER A 88 25.86 24.19 -3.27
CA SER A 88 26.64 24.78 -4.36
C SER A 88 27.09 23.74 -5.38
N SER A 89 27.43 24.20 -6.59
CA SER A 89 28.00 23.41 -7.67
C SER A 89 29.31 22.71 -7.25
N HIS A 90 30.12 23.38 -6.43
CA HIS A 90 31.39 22.84 -5.92
C HIS A 90 31.16 21.71 -4.92
N GLU A 91 30.17 21.86 -4.02
CA GLU A 91 29.79 20.79 -3.11
C GLU A 91 29.20 19.60 -3.86
N TRP A 92 28.31 19.86 -4.82
CA TRP A 92 27.71 18.84 -5.66
C TRP A 92 28.77 17.99 -6.38
N VAL A 93 29.77 18.62 -7.00
CA VAL A 93 30.91 17.94 -7.62
C VAL A 93 31.69 17.12 -6.60
N ARG A 94 32.03 17.70 -5.44
CA ARG A 94 32.77 17.00 -4.37
C ARG A 94 32.02 15.76 -3.86
N CYS A 95 30.69 15.82 -3.79
CA CYS A 95 29.84 14.71 -3.38
C CYS A 95 29.68 13.63 -4.45
N LEU A 96 29.95 13.94 -5.72
CA LEU A 96 29.88 13.00 -6.83
C LEU A 96 31.05 12.01 -6.83
N ASP A 97 32.21 12.43 -6.31
CA ASP A 97 33.41 11.59 -6.21
C ASP A 97 33.16 10.37 -5.32
N GLY A 98 33.35 9.17 -5.90
CA GLY A 98 33.19 7.88 -5.22
C GLY A 98 31.79 7.27 -5.23
N GLN A 99 30.81 7.91 -5.90
CA GLN A 99 29.46 7.33 -6.05
C GLN A 99 29.37 6.39 -7.25
N GLN A 100 28.71 5.24 -7.03
CA GLN A 100 28.52 4.22 -8.06
C GLN A 100 27.34 4.56 -8.98
N GLU A 101 27.36 4.04 -10.21
CA GLU A 101 26.26 4.16 -11.15
C GLU A 101 25.00 3.49 -10.61
N TYR A 102 23.87 4.21 -10.61
CA TYR A 102 22.59 3.64 -10.18
C TYR A 102 21.91 2.91 -11.34
N PRO A 103 21.42 1.68 -11.13
CA PRO A 103 20.65 1.00 -12.15
C PRO A 103 19.39 1.79 -12.50
N SER A 104 18.93 1.64 -13.74
CA SER A 104 17.64 2.19 -14.16
C SER A 104 16.49 1.68 -13.28
N PHE A 105 15.37 2.41 -13.26
CA PHE A 105 14.18 2.03 -12.51
C PHE A 105 13.71 0.61 -12.88
N LEU A 106 13.63 0.31 -14.18
CA LEU A 106 13.16 -0.98 -14.67
C LEU A 106 14.15 -2.12 -14.36
N GLU A 107 15.45 -1.85 -14.42
CA GLU A 107 16.47 -2.84 -14.09
C GLU A 107 16.42 -3.20 -12.60
N THR A 108 16.24 -2.19 -11.75
CA THR A 108 16.06 -2.42 -10.31
C THR A 108 14.80 -3.26 -10.03
N LEU A 109 13.69 -3.00 -10.71
CA LEU A 109 12.49 -3.85 -10.60
C LEU A 109 12.76 -5.30 -11.00
N ARG A 110 13.54 -5.53 -12.06
CA ARG A 110 13.95 -6.90 -12.47
C ARG A 110 14.81 -7.58 -11.42
N ILE A 111 15.69 -6.85 -10.74
CA ILE A 111 16.50 -7.37 -9.62
C ILE A 111 15.61 -7.85 -8.46
N PHE A 112 14.53 -7.13 -8.14
CA PHE A 112 13.58 -7.59 -7.11
C PHE A 112 12.75 -8.80 -7.54
N LEU A 113 12.44 -8.91 -8.84
CA LEU A 113 11.71 -10.06 -9.40
C LEU A 113 12.58 -11.30 -9.64
N ASP A 114 13.92 -11.15 -9.62
CA ASP A 114 14.88 -12.23 -9.80
C ASP A 114 15.48 -12.68 -8.45
N PRO A 115 15.29 -13.94 -8.04
CA PRO A 115 15.82 -14.44 -6.76
C PRO A 115 17.35 -14.54 -6.74
N LYS A 116 18.03 -14.58 -7.91
CA LYS A 116 19.48 -14.81 -8.00
C LYS A 116 20.29 -13.52 -7.96
N ARG A 117 19.66 -12.37 -8.15
CA ARG A 117 20.35 -11.08 -8.27
C ARG A 117 20.57 -10.43 -6.92
N GLN A 118 21.78 -9.90 -6.74
CA GLN A 118 22.15 -9.04 -5.62
C GLN A 118 21.50 -7.67 -5.77
N PHE A 119 21.18 -7.05 -4.64
CA PHE A 119 20.51 -5.75 -4.64
C PHE A 119 21.53 -4.61 -4.79
N PRO A 120 21.17 -3.55 -5.52
CA PRO A 120 21.85 -2.28 -5.37
C PRO A 120 21.54 -1.70 -3.98
N VAL A 121 22.41 -0.80 -3.50
CA VAL A 121 22.08 0.07 -2.38
C VAL A 121 21.05 1.09 -2.86
N LEU A 122 19.93 1.21 -2.14
CA LEU A 122 18.83 2.11 -2.50
C LEU A 122 18.67 3.18 -1.43
N SER A 123 18.60 4.43 -1.87
CA SER A 123 18.12 5.53 -1.05
C SER A 123 16.68 5.28 -0.58
N PRO A 124 16.23 5.90 0.52
CA PRO A 124 14.84 5.78 0.96
C PRO A 124 13.81 6.18 -0.09
N LEU A 125 14.11 7.21 -0.88
CA LEU A 125 13.25 7.69 -1.95
C LEU A 125 13.18 6.67 -3.10
N SER A 126 14.33 6.13 -3.52
CA SER A 126 14.41 5.10 -4.55
C SER A 126 13.68 3.82 -4.13
N SER A 127 13.87 3.35 -2.90
CA SER A 127 13.19 2.17 -2.38
C SER A 127 11.66 2.33 -2.36
N MET A 128 11.17 3.53 -2.03
CA MET A 128 9.75 3.86 -2.10
C MET A 128 9.21 3.79 -3.54
N PHE A 129 9.92 4.31 -4.54
CA PHE A 129 9.50 4.17 -5.94
C PHE A 129 9.52 2.72 -6.43
N ILE A 130 10.48 1.90 -5.98
CA ILE A 130 10.53 0.48 -6.33
C ILE A 130 9.30 -0.28 -5.81
N LEU A 131 8.84 0.00 -4.58
CA LEU A 131 7.58 -0.56 -4.09
C LEU A 131 6.43 -0.24 -5.06
N HIS A 132 6.27 1.03 -5.46
CA HIS A 132 5.20 1.45 -6.36
C HIS A 132 5.34 0.83 -7.76
N GLY A 133 6.59 0.63 -8.22
CA GLY A 133 6.87 -0.13 -9.44
C GLY A 133 6.39 -1.57 -9.36
N LEU A 134 6.67 -2.27 -8.27
CA LEU A 134 6.19 -3.65 -8.06
C LEU A 134 4.65 -3.68 -7.98
N ILE A 135 4.01 -2.70 -7.33
CA ILE A 135 2.56 -2.57 -7.29
C ILE A 135 1.97 -2.40 -8.68
N SER A 136 2.56 -1.52 -9.50
CA SER A 136 2.14 -1.31 -10.89
C SER A 136 2.26 -2.59 -11.72
N VAL A 137 3.30 -3.41 -11.50
CA VAL A 137 3.44 -4.74 -12.13
C VAL A 137 2.29 -5.67 -11.72
N GLY A 138 1.86 -5.63 -10.46
CA GLY A 138 0.70 -6.40 -9.98
C GLY A 138 -0.60 -6.01 -10.65
N TYR A 139 -0.85 -4.72 -10.81
CA TYR A 139 -2.02 -4.22 -11.56
C TYR A 139 -2.00 -4.64 -13.02
N ASP A 140 -0.85 -4.56 -13.68
CA ASP A 140 -0.72 -4.99 -15.08
C ASP A 140 -0.91 -6.51 -15.25
N LEU A 141 -0.47 -7.31 -14.28
CA LEU A 141 -0.73 -8.76 -14.25
C LEU A 141 -2.24 -9.06 -14.19
N HIS A 142 -2.97 -8.38 -13.32
CA HIS A 142 -4.42 -8.57 -13.15
C HIS A 142 -5.23 -8.05 -14.34
N ARG A 143 -4.78 -6.96 -14.99
CA ARG A 143 -5.43 -6.44 -16.20
C ARG A 143 -5.30 -7.40 -17.39
N ARG A 144 -4.20 -8.17 -17.45
CA ARG A 144 -3.91 -9.09 -18.56
C ARG A 144 -4.45 -10.50 -18.35
N SER A 145 -5.07 -10.81 -17.21
CA SER A 145 -5.80 -12.06 -17.00
C SER A 145 -7.14 -12.04 -17.75
N SER A 146 -7.05 -12.12 -19.07
CA SER A 146 -8.17 -12.19 -20.01
C SER A 146 -8.21 -13.61 -20.63
N PRO A 147 -9.34 -14.11 -21.19
CA PRO A 147 -9.40 -15.44 -21.82
C PRO A 147 -8.40 -15.65 -22.96
N ILE A 148 -7.92 -14.56 -23.59
CA ILE A 148 -6.92 -14.56 -24.66
C ILE A 148 -5.50 -14.36 -24.08
N GLY A 149 -5.39 -14.17 -22.77
CA GLY A 149 -4.17 -13.90 -22.03
C GLY A 149 -3.40 -15.17 -21.62
N PRO A 150 -2.37 -15.01 -20.77
CA PRO A 150 -1.59 -16.14 -20.26
C PRO A 150 -2.48 -17.15 -19.54
N SER A 151 -2.09 -18.43 -19.57
CA SER A 151 -2.84 -19.49 -18.90
C SER A 151 -3.02 -19.18 -17.40
N PRO A 152 -4.05 -19.76 -16.74
CA PRO A 152 -4.24 -19.59 -15.30
C PRO A 152 -2.99 -19.99 -14.49
N GLU A 153 -2.29 -21.04 -14.92
CA GLU A 153 -1.06 -21.51 -14.29
C GLU A 153 0.09 -20.49 -14.43
N GLU A 154 0.28 -19.92 -15.63
CA GLU A 154 1.27 -18.87 -15.84
C GLU A 154 0.96 -17.61 -15.03
N THR A 155 -0.33 -17.25 -14.92
CA THR A 155 -0.78 -16.10 -14.14
C THR A 155 -0.49 -16.32 -12.66
N ALA A 156 -0.79 -17.52 -12.13
CA ALA A 156 -0.47 -17.90 -10.76
C ALA A 156 1.04 -17.89 -10.49
N ALA A 157 1.85 -18.39 -11.42
CA ALA A 157 3.32 -18.37 -11.30
C ALA A 157 3.89 -16.94 -11.29
N LYS A 158 3.37 -16.06 -12.15
CA LYS A 158 3.74 -14.63 -12.17
C LYS A 158 3.32 -13.92 -10.88
N GLN A 159 2.14 -14.22 -10.36
CA GLN A 159 1.66 -13.68 -9.08
C GLN A 159 2.55 -14.16 -7.92
N ALA A 160 2.87 -15.45 -7.85
CA ALA A 160 3.76 -16.00 -6.83
C ALA A 160 5.16 -15.35 -6.86
N ARG A 161 5.70 -15.08 -8.07
CA ARG A 161 6.96 -14.34 -8.23
C ARG A 161 6.85 -12.90 -7.73
N LEU A 162 5.72 -12.23 -8.00
CA LEU A 162 5.49 -10.87 -7.51
C LEU A 162 5.39 -10.81 -5.98
N LEU A 163 4.68 -11.76 -5.35
CA LEU A 163 4.58 -11.83 -3.89
C LEU A 163 5.95 -12.04 -3.25
N ARG A 164 6.79 -12.93 -3.81
CA ARG A 164 8.18 -13.05 -3.36
C ARG A 164 8.96 -11.75 -3.51
N ALA A 165 8.73 -10.98 -4.58
CA ALA A 165 9.39 -9.69 -4.77
C ALA A 165 8.93 -8.64 -3.75
N TYR A 166 7.66 -8.64 -3.35
CA TYR A 166 7.15 -7.82 -2.25
C TYR A 166 7.84 -8.17 -0.92
N GLU A 167 7.88 -9.45 -0.55
CA GLU A 167 8.57 -9.91 0.67
C GLU A 167 10.05 -9.53 0.64
N LYS A 168 10.70 -9.76 -0.52
CA LYS A 168 12.10 -9.39 -0.77
C LYS A 168 12.33 -7.88 -0.58
N TRP A 169 11.40 -7.05 -1.07
CA TRP A 169 11.42 -5.60 -0.85
C TRP A 169 11.25 -5.23 0.63
N ALA A 170 10.29 -5.83 1.34
CA ALA A 170 10.03 -5.51 2.75
C ALA A 170 11.23 -5.85 3.63
N THR A 171 11.79 -7.06 3.49
CA THR A 171 12.99 -7.48 4.22
C THR A 171 14.16 -6.54 3.94
N TYR A 172 14.40 -6.22 2.66
CA TYR A 172 15.47 -5.29 2.28
C TYR A 172 15.25 -3.91 2.89
N TYR A 173 14.02 -3.38 2.80
CA TYR A 173 13.65 -2.06 3.28
C TYR A 173 13.78 -1.97 4.81
N GLU A 174 13.32 -2.98 5.55
CA GLU A 174 13.46 -3.01 7.01
C GLU A 174 14.93 -3.07 7.42
N MET A 175 15.76 -3.90 6.78
CA MET A 175 17.16 -4.07 7.14
C MET A 175 18.06 -2.88 6.75
N ASN A 176 17.84 -2.27 5.60
CA ASN A 176 18.80 -1.33 5.01
C ASN A 176 18.29 0.12 4.95
N VAL A 177 16.98 0.34 4.95
CA VAL A 177 16.38 1.66 4.71
C VAL A 177 15.71 2.21 5.96
N SER A 178 14.95 1.37 6.68
CA SER A 178 14.07 1.82 7.75
C SER A 178 14.82 2.45 8.94
N GLN A 179 16.06 2.01 9.20
CA GLN A 179 16.93 2.53 10.25
C GLN A 179 17.33 4.01 10.05
N HIS A 180 17.25 4.51 8.81
CA HIS A 180 17.60 5.89 8.46
C HIS A 180 16.36 6.80 8.40
N LEU A 181 15.17 6.29 8.72
CA LEU A 181 13.92 7.03 8.63
C LEU A 181 13.32 7.25 10.01
N SER A 182 12.61 8.38 10.16
CA SER A 182 11.72 8.54 11.31
C SER A 182 10.65 7.44 11.31
N GLN A 183 10.19 7.06 12.50
CA GLN A 183 9.15 6.02 12.63
C GLN A 183 7.89 6.35 11.82
N SER A 184 7.54 7.64 11.69
CA SER A 184 6.43 8.08 10.85
C SER A 184 6.65 7.79 9.37
N SER A 185 7.83 8.18 8.86
CA SER A 185 8.23 7.92 7.48
C SER A 185 8.40 6.42 7.18
N ASN A 186 8.78 5.63 8.18
CA ASN A 186 8.82 4.19 8.04
C ASN A 186 7.40 3.60 7.91
N ASN A 187 6.52 3.94 8.85
CA ASN A 187 5.16 3.41 8.91
C ASN A 187 4.33 3.77 7.67
N LYS A 188 4.45 4.99 7.14
CA LYS A 188 3.70 5.38 5.93
C LYS A 188 4.03 4.51 4.71
N ASN A 189 5.29 4.05 4.60
CA ASN A 189 5.73 3.18 3.50
C ASN A 189 5.27 1.73 3.74
N MET A 190 5.38 1.24 4.98
CA MET A 190 4.91 -0.10 5.34
C MET A 190 3.39 -0.27 5.23
N VAL A 191 2.61 0.79 5.50
CA VAL A 191 1.17 0.81 5.24
C VAL A 191 0.88 0.58 3.76
N MET A 192 1.64 1.22 2.86
CA MET A 192 1.47 1.04 1.42
C MET A 192 1.84 -0.39 0.97
N TYR A 193 2.90 -0.95 1.54
CA TYR A 193 3.28 -2.35 1.33
C TYR A 193 2.15 -3.32 1.70
N HIS A 194 1.56 -3.16 2.88
CA HIS A 194 0.43 -4.00 3.29
C HIS A 194 -0.83 -3.74 2.44
N ALA A 195 -1.08 -2.49 2.04
CA ALA A 195 -2.19 -2.15 1.15
C ALA A 195 -2.07 -2.83 -0.22
N ALA A 196 -0.85 -2.97 -0.74
CA ALA A 196 -0.57 -3.70 -1.98
C ALA A 196 -0.95 -5.19 -1.89
N TYR A 197 -0.74 -5.83 -0.75
CA TYR A 197 -1.21 -7.20 -0.53
C TYR A 197 -2.73 -7.27 -0.49
N ILE A 198 -3.38 -6.34 0.21
CA ILE A 198 -4.84 -6.29 0.29
C ILE A 198 -5.42 -6.10 -1.12
N SER A 199 -4.90 -5.18 -1.93
CA SER A 199 -5.41 -4.93 -3.28
C SER A 199 -5.25 -6.12 -4.22
N LEU A 200 -4.22 -6.96 -4.03
CA LEU A 200 -4.03 -8.19 -4.82
C LEU A 200 -4.95 -9.35 -4.38
N HIS A 201 -5.41 -9.36 -3.13
CA HIS A 201 -6.12 -10.49 -2.54
C HIS A 201 -7.58 -10.20 -2.19
N THR A 202 -8.01 -8.94 -2.31
CA THR A 202 -9.37 -8.50 -2.00
C THR A 202 -9.88 -7.58 -3.10
N ASN A 203 -11.04 -7.90 -3.65
CA ASN A 203 -11.77 -6.98 -4.51
C ASN A 203 -12.33 -5.84 -3.65
N ILE A 204 -11.61 -4.70 -3.62
CA ILE A 204 -11.97 -3.51 -2.84
C ILE A 204 -13.36 -2.98 -3.24
N HIS A 205 -13.71 -3.09 -4.52
CA HIS A 205 -15.04 -2.70 -5.00
C HIS A 205 -16.12 -3.53 -4.28
N ASN A 206 -16.06 -4.85 -4.36
CA ASN A 206 -17.03 -5.72 -3.68
C ASN A 206 -17.08 -5.48 -2.17
N LEU A 207 -15.92 -5.26 -1.54
CA LEU A 207 -15.82 -4.96 -0.12
C LEU A 207 -16.60 -3.68 0.24
N THR A 208 -16.36 -2.60 -0.49
CA THR A 208 -17.05 -1.30 -0.30
C THR A 208 -18.53 -1.38 -0.64
N THR A 209 -18.91 -2.13 -1.69
CA THR A 209 -20.31 -2.42 -2.05
C THR A 209 -21.07 -3.08 -0.90
N VAL A 210 -20.49 -4.13 -0.31
CA VAL A 210 -21.14 -4.90 0.76
C VAL A 210 -21.20 -4.10 2.07
N ALA A 211 -20.21 -3.24 2.33
CA ALA A 211 -20.23 -2.29 3.43
C ALA A 211 -21.23 -1.14 3.22
N GLY A 212 -21.74 -0.96 2.00
CA GLY A 212 -22.69 0.11 1.66
C GLY A 212 -22.02 1.47 1.47
N ASP A 213 -20.78 1.50 0.99
CA ASP A 213 -20.07 2.72 0.62
C ASP A 213 -20.25 3.02 -0.87
N THR A 214 -21.22 3.88 -1.21
CA THR A 214 -21.62 4.14 -2.61
C THR A 214 -20.76 5.19 -3.34
N ARG A 215 -19.70 5.72 -2.71
CA ARG A 215 -18.94 6.86 -3.25
C ARG A 215 -17.89 6.49 -4.28
N THR A 216 -17.38 5.27 -4.23
CA THR A 216 -16.42 4.74 -5.22
C THR A 216 -17.08 4.41 -6.57
N PHE A 217 -18.41 4.50 -6.64
CA PHE A 217 -19.15 4.12 -7.82
C PHE A 217 -19.31 5.28 -8.81
N LYS A 218 -19.11 4.98 -10.10
CA LYS A 218 -19.49 5.88 -11.20
C LYS A 218 -21.02 5.98 -11.39
N ARG A 219 -21.78 5.00 -10.87
CA ARG A 219 -23.24 4.90 -10.92
C ARG A 219 -23.77 4.20 -9.67
N ASN A 220 -24.92 4.61 -9.14
CA ASN A 220 -25.53 3.91 -8.00
C ASN A 220 -25.62 2.39 -8.27
N PRO A 221 -25.09 1.55 -7.38
CA PRO A 221 -25.14 0.11 -7.55
C PRO A 221 -26.58 -0.38 -7.53
N GLU A 222 -26.92 -1.25 -8.48
CA GLU A 222 -28.22 -1.92 -8.46
C GLU A 222 -28.27 -2.97 -7.33
N ARG A 223 -29.48 -3.38 -6.93
CA ARG A 223 -29.63 -4.47 -5.94
C ARG A 223 -28.93 -5.75 -6.41
N SER A 224 -28.96 -6.04 -7.71
CA SER A 224 -28.26 -7.14 -8.35
C SER A 224 -26.74 -7.09 -8.13
N ASP A 225 -26.13 -5.90 -8.25
CA ASP A 225 -24.70 -5.70 -8.02
C ASP A 225 -24.31 -6.01 -6.57
N TYR A 226 -25.13 -5.58 -5.61
CA TYR A 226 -24.91 -5.90 -4.19
C TYR A 226 -24.94 -7.42 -3.93
N TYR A 227 -25.93 -8.13 -4.44
CA TYR A 227 -26.04 -9.58 -4.22
C TYR A 227 -24.89 -10.35 -4.87
N ARG A 228 -24.46 -9.96 -6.07
CA ARG A 228 -23.28 -10.53 -6.72
C ARG A 228 -22.01 -10.28 -5.92
N ALA A 229 -21.76 -9.02 -5.54
CA ALA A 229 -20.60 -8.65 -4.71
C ALA A 229 -20.58 -9.41 -3.38
N LYS A 230 -21.74 -9.57 -2.73
CA LYS A 230 -21.87 -10.32 -1.49
C LYS A 230 -21.56 -11.81 -1.67
N ALA A 231 -22.05 -12.44 -2.73
CA ALA A 231 -21.78 -13.84 -3.02
C ALA A 231 -20.29 -14.09 -3.28
N GLU A 232 -19.64 -13.23 -4.05
CA GLU A 232 -18.19 -13.29 -4.29
C GLU A 232 -17.39 -13.07 -3.01
N LEU A 233 -17.81 -12.13 -2.15
CA LEU A 233 -17.15 -11.85 -0.88
C LEU A 233 -17.31 -13.00 0.13
N GLN A 234 -18.43 -13.72 0.11
CA GLN A 234 -18.64 -14.94 0.90
C GLN A 234 -17.70 -16.07 0.47
N GLN A 235 -17.51 -16.27 -0.84
CA GLN A 235 -16.53 -17.23 -1.36
C GLN A 235 -15.11 -16.81 -0.99
N TRP A 236 -14.79 -15.53 -1.14
CA TRP A 236 -13.50 -14.96 -0.74
C TRP A 236 -13.19 -15.25 0.73
N ALA A 237 -14.14 -15.07 1.64
CA ALA A 237 -13.93 -15.22 3.09
C ALA A 237 -13.43 -16.62 3.51
N GLY A 238 -13.74 -17.67 2.74
CA GLY A 238 -13.23 -19.02 2.96
C GLY A 238 -11.85 -19.33 2.34
N SER A 239 -11.25 -18.37 1.62
CA SER A 239 -10.02 -18.58 0.85
C SER A 239 -8.73 -18.22 1.61
N ARG A 240 -7.59 -18.71 1.13
CA ARG A 240 -6.26 -18.28 1.60
C ARG A 240 -6.01 -16.78 1.34
N SER A 241 -6.58 -16.24 0.26
CA SER A 241 -6.51 -14.81 -0.06
C SER A 241 -7.13 -13.95 1.04
N ALA A 242 -8.25 -14.37 1.64
CA ALA A 242 -8.86 -13.63 2.74
C ALA A 242 -8.04 -13.68 4.03
N GLN A 243 -7.42 -14.83 4.32
CA GLN A 243 -6.53 -14.98 5.48
C GLN A 243 -5.32 -14.03 5.34
N LEU A 244 -4.67 -14.05 4.18
CA LEU A 244 -3.53 -13.19 3.89
C LEU A 244 -3.90 -11.70 3.93
N ALA A 245 -4.99 -11.30 3.27
CA ALA A 245 -5.48 -9.92 3.29
C ALA A 245 -5.83 -9.44 4.71
N THR A 246 -6.46 -10.30 5.52
CA THR A 246 -6.83 -9.98 6.91
C THR A 246 -5.59 -9.81 7.79
N TRP A 247 -4.57 -10.65 7.61
CA TRP A 247 -3.31 -10.51 8.32
C TRP A 247 -2.64 -9.16 7.99
N HIS A 248 -2.54 -8.80 6.70
CA HIS A 248 -2.00 -7.51 6.29
C HIS A 248 -2.84 -6.32 6.77
N ALA A 249 -4.17 -6.44 6.80
CA ALA A 249 -5.06 -5.44 7.37
C ALA A 249 -4.76 -5.21 8.86
N ALA A 250 -4.58 -6.28 9.64
CA ALA A 250 -4.18 -6.16 11.04
C ALA A 250 -2.83 -5.43 11.19
N GLN A 251 -1.84 -5.69 10.33
CA GLN A 251 -0.55 -4.98 10.36
C GLN A 251 -0.68 -3.47 10.07
N ILE A 252 -1.55 -3.07 9.13
CA ILE A 252 -1.85 -1.64 8.89
C ILE A 252 -2.40 -1.00 10.17
N LEU A 253 -3.36 -1.67 10.81
CA LEU A 253 -4.05 -1.14 11.98
C LEU A 253 -3.14 -1.05 13.21
N VAL A 254 -2.31 -2.07 13.48
CA VAL A 254 -1.30 -2.04 14.55
C VAL A 254 -0.32 -0.87 14.38
N ARG A 255 0.13 -0.62 13.15
CA ARG A 255 1.09 0.46 12.86
C ARG A 255 0.47 1.86 12.97
N SER A 256 -0.80 1.99 12.59
CA SER A 256 -1.45 3.30 12.42
C SER A 256 -2.22 3.76 13.67
N LEU A 257 -2.81 2.85 14.45
CA LEU A 257 -3.68 3.19 15.58
C LEU A 257 -2.93 3.52 16.87
N ASN A 258 -1.68 3.09 17.03
CA ASN A 258 -0.88 3.42 18.22
C ASN A 258 -0.38 4.88 18.26
N ARG A 259 -0.35 5.60 17.12
CA ARG A 259 0.11 7.00 17.03
C ARG A 259 -0.67 7.79 15.98
N THR A 260 -1.99 7.77 16.09
CA THR A 260 -2.93 8.32 15.10
C THR A 260 -2.61 9.75 14.68
N HIS A 261 -2.33 10.67 15.61
CA HIS A 261 -2.08 12.09 15.34
C HIS A 261 -0.98 12.38 14.31
N VAL A 262 0.00 11.48 14.13
CA VAL A 262 1.12 11.67 13.19
C VAL A 262 0.72 11.31 11.75
N TYR A 263 -0.30 10.47 11.57
CA TYR A 263 -0.63 9.87 10.28
C TYR A 263 -1.86 10.46 9.61
N LEU A 264 -2.67 11.24 10.33
CA LEU A 264 -3.92 11.79 9.79
C LEU A 264 -3.69 12.83 8.68
N ASP A 265 -2.52 13.47 8.64
CA ASP A 265 -2.14 14.42 7.59
C ASP A 265 -1.72 13.72 6.28
N LEU A 266 -1.39 12.42 6.33
CA LEU A 266 -1.00 11.65 5.16
C LEU A 266 -2.23 10.97 4.56
N PHE A 267 -2.78 11.52 3.48
CA PHE A 267 -4.02 11.07 2.84
C PHE A 267 -4.20 9.54 2.73
N HIS A 268 -3.14 8.81 2.36
CA HIS A 268 -3.24 7.37 2.13
C HIS A 268 -3.42 6.55 3.42
N VAL A 269 -2.91 7.01 4.56
CA VAL A 269 -2.95 6.21 5.80
C VAL A 269 -4.38 6.09 6.36
N PRO A 270 -5.15 7.18 6.55
CA PRO A 270 -6.56 7.10 6.97
C PRO A 270 -7.42 6.23 6.04
N TRP A 271 -7.20 6.31 4.73
CA TRP A 271 -7.92 5.47 3.78
C TRP A 271 -7.55 3.99 3.92
N CYS A 272 -6.26 3.66 4.03
CA CYS A 272 -5.81 2.30 4.27
C CYS A 272 -6.32 1.74 5.61
N MET A 273 -6.45 2.57 6.65
CA MET A 273 -7.07 2.18 7.92
C MET A 273 -8.55 1.82 7.74
N TYR A 274 -9.29 2.60 6.96
CA TYR A 274 -10.67 2.31 6.62
C TYR A 274 -10.80 0.99 5.86
N ILE A 275 -10.03 0.79 4.79
CA ILE A 275 -10.05 -0.45 4.01
C ILE A 275 -9.64 -1.65 4.88
N ALA A 276 -8.60 -1.51 5.71
CA ALA A 276 -8.17 -2.56 6.63
C ALA A 276 -9.28 -2.93 7.64
N ALA A 277 -9.98 -1.93 8.20
CA ALA A 277 -11.12 -2.18 9.08
C ALA A 277 -12.25 -2.93 8.37
N LEU A 278 -12.54 -2.57 7.10
CA LEU A 278 -13.52 -3.29 6.30
C LEU A 278 -13.10 -4.73 6.00
N VAL A 279 -11.83 -4.99 5.67
CA VAL A 279 -11.30 -6.34 5.44
C VAL A 279 -11.50 -7.20 6.69
N CYS A 280 -11.06 -6.68 7.85
CA CYS A 280 -11.22 -7.33 9.15
C CYS A 280 -12.70 -7.62 9.47
N TRP A 281 -13.57 -6.63 9.26
CA TRP A 281 -15.02 -6.76 9.44
C TRP A 281 -15.63 -7.83 8.52
N ALA A 282 -15.35 -7.78 7.22
CA ALA A 282 -15.90 -8.70 6.24
C ALA A 282 -15.44 -10.14 6.50
N TYR A 283 -14.16 -10.33 6.81
CA TYR A 283 -13.62 -11.64 7.18
C TYR A 283 -14.31 -12.18 8.45
N GLY A 284 -14.45 -11.35 9.48
CA GLY A 284 -15.10 -11.74 10.72
C GLY A 284 -16.58 -12.11 10.57
N GLN A 285 -17.30 -11.46 9.66
CA GLN A 285 -18.73 -11.73 9.42
C GLN A 285 -18.98 -12.92 8.50
N LEU A 286 -18.13 -13.13 7.50
CA LEU A 286 -18.39 -14.04 6.39
C LEU A 286 -17.54 -15.32 6.44
N SER A 287 -16.46 -15.36 7.23
CA SER A 287 -15.63 -16.56 7.33
C SER A 287 -16.40 -17.72 7.95
N PRO A 288 -16.33 -18.94 7.37
CA PRO A 288 -16.91 -20.13 7.97
C PRO A 288 -16.24 -20.40 9.31
N SER A 289 -17.03 -20.60 10.37
CA SER A 289 -16.50 -20.96 11.68
C SER A 289 -15.94 -22.38 11.66
N THR A 290 -14.70 -22.55 12.07
CA THR A 290 -14.11 -23.86 12.42
C THR A 290 -14.40 -24.26 13.87
N VAL A 291 -14.77 -23.28 14.70
CA VAL A 291 -15.23 -23.48 16.08
C VAL A 291 -16.75 -23.64 16.03
N GLY A 292 -17.28 -24.78 16.49
CA GLY A 292 -18.72 -25.03 16.53
C GLY A 292 -19.51 -23.92 17.24
N PRO A 293 -20.85 -23.92 17.17
CA PRO A 293 -21.72 -22.82 17.63
C PRO A 293 -21.62 -22.43 19.13
N GLY A 294 -20.70 -23.01 19.92
CA GLY A 294 -20.52 -22.75 21.35
C GLY A 294 -19.54 -21.64 21.74
N GLY A 295 -19.13 -20.76 20.82
CA GLY A 295 -18.17 -19.67 21.08
C GLY A 295 -18.79 -18.28 21.28
N LEU A 296 -20.12 -18.16 21.26
CA LEU A 296 -20.77 -16.94 21.75
C LEU A 296 -20.63 -17.00 23.26
N SER A 297 -19.65 -16.29 23.84
CA SER A 297 -19.77 -15.99 25.27
C SER A 297 -21.09 -15.25 25.41
N GLU A 298 -22.05 -15.86 26.10
CA GLU A 298 -23.21 -15.18 26.62
C GLU A 298 -22.69 -13.88 27.23
N VAL A 299 -23.17 -12.76 26.67
CA VAL A 299 -22.85 -11.45 27.20
C VAL A 299 -23.44 -11.45 28.60
N SER A 300 -22.58 -11.62 29.61
CA SER A 300 -22.92 -11.34 31.00
C SER A 300 -23.56 -9.96 30.99
N ASP A 301 -24.76 -9.88 31.56
CA ASP A 301 -25.60 -8.68 31.66
C ASP A 301 -25.03 -7.68 32.68
N ASP A 302 -23.70 -7.54 32.70
CA ASP A 302 -22.99 -6.53 33.43
C ASP A 302 -22.87 -5.32 32.51
N LYS A 303 -23.50 -4.22 32.94
CA LYS A 303 -23.26 -2.84 32.51
C LYS A 303 -21.80 -2.37 32.68
N ALA A 304 -20.82 -3.26 32.55
CA ALA A 304 -19.44 -2.88 32.32
C ALA A 304 -19.40 -1.99 31.08
N MET A 305 -18.97 -0.75 31.26
CA MET A 305 -18.72 0.21 30.19
C MET A 305 -17.86 -0.48 29.14
N TRP A 306 -18.45 -0.84 27.99
CA TRP A 306 -17.74 -1.53 26.92
C TRP A 306 -16.61 -0.64 26.43
N ASP A 307 -15.37 -1.06 26.69
CA ASP A 307 -14.18 -0.34 26.26
C ASP A 307 -13.76 -0.80 24.86
N ALA A 308 -14.06 0.05 23.87
CA ALA A 308 -13.73 -0.19 22.47
C ALA A 308 -12.21 -0.30 22.24
N HIS A 309 -11.38 0.42 23.00
CA HIS A 309 -9.93 0.35 22.88
C HIS A 309 -9.41 -0.99 23.38
N GLN A 310 -9.90 -1.46 24.53
CA GLN A 310 -9.53 -2.77 25.05
C GLN A 310 -9.96 -3.90 24.10
N ASP A 311 -11.20 -3.85 23.57
CA ASP A 311 -11.69 -4.86 22.62
C ASP A 311 -10.89 -4.85 21.31
N MET A 312 -10.54 -3.66 20.79
CA MET A 312 -9.63 -3.52 19.65
C MET A 312 -8.25 -4.13 19.94
N HIS A 313 -7.63 -3.84 21.08
CA HIS A 313 -6.31 -4.38 21.44
C HIS A 313 -6.32 -5.91 21.52
N VAL A 314 -7.39 -6.49 22.06
CA VAL A 314 -7.58 -7.94 22.07
C VAL A 314 -7.69 -8.50 20.65
N TYR A 315 -8.49 -7.87 19.78
CA TYR A 315 -8.61 -8.27 18.37
C TYR A 315 -7.26 -8.22 17.66
N LEU A 316 -6.56 -7.09 17.72
CA LEU A 316 -5.27 -6.92 17.04
C LEU A 316 -4.22 -7.91 17.55
N ARG A 317 -4.15 -8.16 18.87
CA ARG A 317 -3.25 -9.16 19.43
C ARG A 317 -3.53 -10.57 18.90
N GLN A 318 -4.80 -10.93 18.70
CA GLN A 318 -5.18 -12.25 18.21
C GLN A 318 -4.98 -12.40 16.69
N MET A 319 -5.17 -11.33 15.93
CA MET A 319 -5.14 -11.36 14.46
C MET A 319 -3.75 -11.04 13.87
N SER A 320 -2.86 -10.41 14.65
CA SER A 320 -1.46 -10.18 14.29
C SER A 320 -0.57 -11.36 14.71
N THR A 321 -0.86 -12.55 14.17
CA THR A 321 -0.04 -13.76 14.34
C THR A 321 1.33 -13.62 13.66
N ASP A 322 2.29 -14.49 13.98
CA ASP A 322 3.63 -14.47 13.37
C ASP A 322 3.61 -14.70 11.84
N SER A 323 2.64 -15.48 11.37
CA SER A 323 2.37 -15.74 9.95
C SER A 323 0.86 -15.74 9.71
N TRP A 324 0.45 -15.30 8.52
CA TRP A 324 -0.93 -15.35 8.08
C TRP A 324 -1.51 -16.78 8.05
N GLU A 325 -0.66 -17.81 7.90
CA GLU A 325 -1.09 -19.22 7.90
C GLU A 325 -1.64 -19.68 9.24
N SER A 326 -1.25 -19.00 10.32
CA SER A 326 -1.74 -19.26 11.68
C SER A 326 -3.08 -18.57 11.98
N LEU A 327 -3.51 -17.63 11.12
CA LEU A 327 -4.72 -16.82 11.32
C LEU A 327 -6.02 -17.64 11.43
N PRO A 328 -6.23 -18.75 10.71
CA PRO A 328 -7.43 -19.59 10.89
C PRO A 328 -7.57 -20.22 12.28
N ARG A 329 -6.46 -20.34 13.03
CA ARG A 329 -6.45 -20.83 14.41
C ARG A 329 -6.70 -19.72 15.42
N ALA A 330 -6.70 -18.45 14.99
CA ALA A 330 -7.02 -17.32 15.84
C ALA A 330 -8.54 -17.24 16.09
N GLY A 331 -8.95 -17.42 17.35
CA GLY A 331 -10.36 -17.34 17.76
C GLY A 331 -10.97 -15.94 17.69
N GLY A 332 -10.16 -14.90 17.44
CA GLY A 332 -10.55 -13.49 17.50
C GLY A 332 -11.26 -12.92 16.28
N HIS A 333 -11.32 -13.64 15.16
CA HIS A 333 -11.70 -13.06 13.86
C HIS A 333 -13.09 -12.41 13.84
N ARG A 334 -14.03 -12.84 14.70
CA ARG A 334 -15.38 -12.25 14.81
C ARG A 334 -15.45 -10.98 15.67
N ARG A 335 -14.44 -10.68 16.48
CA ARG A 335 -14.42 -9.58 17.47
C ARG A 335 -14.07 -8.22 16.86
N THR A 336 -14.79 -7.80 15.83
CA THR A 336 -14.44 -6.61 15.04
C THR A 336 -15.07 -5.31 15.57
N ALA A 337 -15.92 -5.38 16.61
CA ALA A 337 -16.67 -4.24 17.12
C ALA A 337 -15.76 -3.13 17.67
N GLY A 338 -14.84 -3.46 18.59
CA GLY A 338 -13.91 -2.48 19.15
C GLY A 338 -13.04 -1.85 18.06
N LEU A 339 -12.58 -2.67 17.12
CA LEU A 339 -11.81 -2.20 15.97
C LEU A 339 -12.58 -1.17 15.12
N VAL A 340 -13.82 -1.49 14.71
CA VAL A 340 -14.65 -0.59 13.90
C VAL A 340 -14.91 0.71 14.64
N ALA A 341 -15.22 0.66 15.94
CA ALA A 341 -15.48 1.85 16.75
C ALA A 341 -14.23 2.74 16.91
N VAL A 342 -13.05 2.16 17.18
CA VAL A 342 -11.81 2.96 17.33
C VAL A 342 -11.39 3.57 16.00
N VAL A 343 -11.48 2.83 14.89
CA VAL A 343 -11.15 3.38 13.56
C VAL A 343 -12.12 4.50 13.19
N LYS A 344 -13.43 4.33 13.45
CA LYS A 344 -14.44 5.38 13.27
C LYS A 344 -14.07 6.66 14.02
N ASN A 345 -13.83 6.55 15.33
CA ASN A 345 -13.50 7.71 16.18
C ASN A 345 -12.18 8.37 15.74
N THR A 346 -11.21 7.56 15.28
CA THR A 346 -9.94 8.08 14.76
C THR A 346 -10.14 8.90 13.48
N LEU A 347 -11.03 8.45 12.60
CA LEU A 347 -11.29 9.10 11.31
C LEU A 347 -12.20 10.34 11.42
N GLU A 348 -12.95 10.51 12.51
CA GLU A 348 -13.81 11.68 12.73
C GLU A 348 -13.03 13.00 12.78
N GLY A 349 -11.78 12.97 13.26
CA GLY A 349 -10.89 14.14 13.32
C GLY A 349 -10.13 14.46 12.03
N VAL A 350 -10.33 13.68 10.97
CA VAL A 350 -9.53 13.79 9.74
C VAL A 350 -10.13 14.79 8.77
N ARG A 351 -9.28 15.64 8.18
CA ARG A 351 -9.70 16.75 7.30
C ARG A 351 -10.10 16.31 5.88
N TRP A 352 -9.69 15.11 5.45
CA TRP A 352 -9.88 14.65 4.08
C TRP A 352 -11.35 14.32 3.82
N GLY A 353 -12.01 15.01 2.88
CA GLY A 353 -13.46 14.84 2.65
C GLY A 353 -13.92 13.40 2.36
N LEU A 354 -13.03 12.60 1.78
CA LEU A 354 -13.23 11.17 1.55
C LEU A 354 -13.29 10.35 2.86
N THR A 355 -12.72 10.81 3.96
CA THR A 355 -12.80 10.10 5.25
C THR A 355 -14.14 10.32 5.96
N HIS A 356 -14.84 11.45 5.72
CA HIS A 356 -16.16 11.70 6.32
C HIS A 356 -17.19 10.64 5.94
N GLY A 357 -17.34 10.33 4.65
CA GLY A 357 -18.28 9.26 4.27
C GLY A 357 -17.81 7.86 4.71
N SER A 358 -16.51 7.65 4.97
CA SER A 358 -16.01 6.39 5.55
C SER A 358 -16.45 6.26 7.01
N VAL A 359 -16.45 7.38 7.77
CA VAL A 359 -17.03 7.43 9.11
C VAL A 359 -18.51 7.05 9.08
N ASP A 360 -19.29 7.55 8.11
CA ASP A 360 -20.72 7.21 8.00
C ASP A 360 -20.95 5.72 7.74
N VAL A 361 -20.10 5.10 6.92
CA VAL A 361 -20.12 3.65 6.69
C VAL A 361 -19.82 2.91 8.00
N LEU A 362 -18.75 3.28 8.70
CA LEU A 362 -18.37 2.66 9.98
C LEU A 362 -19.45 2.86 11.07
N LYS A 363 -20.11 4.03 11.11
CA LYS A 363 -21.27 4.29 12.00
C LYS A 363 -22.41 3.31 11.77
N ARG A 364 -22.72 2.99 10.50
CA ARG A 364 -23.76 1.99 10.17
C ARG A 364 -23.35 0.58 10.60
N LEU A 365 -22.07 0.21 10.39
CA LEU A 365 -21.55 -1.09 10.81
C LEU A 365 -21.60 -1.25 12.34
N ASP A 366 -21.21 -0.21 13.07
CA ASP A 366 -21.26 -0.13 14.54
C ASP A 366 -22.72 -0.20 15.06
N GLY A 367 -23.61 0.60 14.47
CA GLY A 367 -25.04 0.68 14.84
C GLY A 367 -25.87 -0.57 14.53
N SER A 368 -25.42 -1.44 13.61
CA SER A 368 -26.11 -2.71 13.29
C SER A 368 -26.17 -3.69 14.48
N ARG A 369 -25.37 -3.46 15.53
CA ARG A 369 -25.43 -4.17 16.81
C ARG A 369 -26.61 -3.74 17.68
N ALA A 370 -26.96 -2.45 17.68
CA ALA A 370 -28.07 -1.92 18.47
C ALA A 370 -29.43 -2.47 17.99
N SER A 371 -29.59 -2.71 16.68
CA SER A 371 -30.84 -3.26 16.11
C SER A 371 -30.97 -4.78 16.23
N LYS A 372 -29.86 -5.53 16.32
CA LYS A 372 -29.88 -6.98 16.58
C LYS A 372 -30.15 -7.33 18.04
N GLY A 373 -29.89 -6.42 18.99
CA GLY A 373 -30.22 -6.59 20.41
C GLY A 373 -31.69 -6.36 20.78
N VAL A 374 -32.48 -5.74 19.89
CA VAL A 374 -33.89 -5.35 20.17
C VAL A 374 -34.92 -6.36 19.61
N ARG A 375 -34.48 -7.42 18.90
CA ARG A 375 -35.38 -8.41 18.28
C ARG A 375 -35.47 -9.77 18.99
N VAL A 376 -35.10 -9.84 20.27
CA VAL A 376 -35.38 -11.00 21.12
C VAL A 376 -36.34 -10.53 22.21
N GLY A 377 -37.63 -10.53 21.90
CA GLY A 377 -38.66 -10.04 22.82
C GLY A 377 -39.97 -9.68 22.14
N VAL A 378 -40.53 -10.60 21.33
CA VAL A 378 -41.98 -10.83 21.18
C VAL A 378 -42.18 -12.32 20.91
#